data_AF-A0A961ICP3-F1
#
_entry.id   AF-A0A961ICP3-F1
#
_cell.length_a   1.000
_cell.length_b   1.000
_cell.length_c   1.000
_cell.angle_alpha   90.00
_cell.angle_beta   90.00
_cell.angle_gamma   90.00
#
_symmetry.space_group_name_H-M   'P 1'
#
loop_
_entity.id
_entity.type
_entity.pdbx_description
1 polymer ?
#
loop_
_entity_poly.entity_id
_entity_poly.type
_entity_poly.pdbx_seq_one_letter_code
_entity_poly.pdbx_strand_id
1 'polypeptide(L)'
;MPTQRIMGALTLASRRGRYGRIDTGYRSYDLDRQDPDRINQFRNLHWLCTEMERLSDDVIDREICKRLRQFAGRIEYDLPDEVVRQLRGRSQSVSEELIPEALMPFYRHYNFMLRRKNRALQPA
;
A
#
# COMPACT_ATOMS: atom_id res chain seq x y z
N MET A 1 62.69 -1.68 -17.49
CA MET A 1 62.43 -2.61 -16.36
C MET A 1 61.09 -2.25 -15.72
N PRO A 2 59.99 -2.94 -16.05
CA PRO A 2 58.76 -2.93 -15.25
C PRO A 2 58.65 -4.21 -14.40
N THR A 3 58.30 -4.07 -13.12
CA THR A 3 58.45 -5.13 -12.11
C THR A 3 57.16 -5.34 -11.31
N GLN A 4 56.53 -6.53 -11.41
CA GLN A 4 55.56 -7.09 -10.43
C GLN A 4 54.24 -6.27 -10.25
N ARG A 5 53.19 -6.59 -9.44
CA ARG A 5 52.45 -7.79 -8.92
C ARG A 5 51.11 -7.27 -8.32
N ILE A 6 50.00 -8.01 -8.10
CA ILE A 6 49.57 -9.41 -8.41
C ILE A 6 48.02 -9.45 -8.61
N MET A 7 47.38 -10.61 -8.40
CA MET A 7 45.94 -10.91 -8.35
C MET A 7 45.08 -10.07 -7.36
N GLY A 8 43.76 -10.04 -7.60
CA GLY A 8 42.82 -10.44 -6.54
C GLY A 8 41.52 -9.64 -6.37
N ALA A 9 40.42 -10.38 -6.19
CA ALA A 9 39.10 -10.00 -5.65
C ALA A 9 37.99 -9.53 -6.63
N LEU A 10 37.34 -10.51 -7.26
CA LEU A 10 35.90 -10.43 -7.57
C LEU A 10 35.12 -10.12 -6.28
N THR A 11 34.42 -8.98 -6.22
CA THR A 11 33.48 -8.69 -5.13
C THR A 11 32.07 -8.55 -5.70
N LEU A 12 31.24 -9.58 -5.46
CA LEU A 12 29.80 -9.51 -5.72
C LEU A 12 29.14 -8.50 -4.76
N ALA A 13 28.81 -7.31 -5.27
CA ALA A 13 27.87 -6.43 -4.59
C ALA A 13 26.43 -6.86 -4.93
N SER A 14 25.85 -7.72 -4.09
CA SER A 14 24.52 -8.27 -4.31
C SER A 14 23.40 -7.23 -4.13
N ARG A 15 22.48 -7.22 -5.10
CA ARG A 15 21.05 -6.88 -4.98
C ARG A 15 20.65 -5.85 -3.89
N ARG A 16 20.38 -4.62 -4.33
CA ARG A 16 19.26 -3.83 -3.77
C ARG A 16 18.27 -3.47 -4.87
N GLY A 17 17.01 -3.84 -4.65
CA GLY A 17 15.98 -3.79 -5.68
C GLY A 17 15.60 -2.36 -6.06
N ARG A 18 15.36 -2.15 -7.36
CA ARG A 18 14.49 -1.10 -7.85
C ARG A 18 13.39 -1.79 -8.64
N TYR A 19 12.22 -1.95 -8.02
CA TYR A 19 11.01 -2.29 -8.76
C TYR A 19 10.83 -1.23 -9.85
N GLY A 20 10.60 -1.68 -11.09
CA GLY A 20 10.54 -0.79 -12.24
C GLY A 20 9.48 0.29 -12.05
N ARG A 21 9.84 1.54 -12.35
CA ARG A 21 8.85 2.57 -12.67
C ARG A 21 8.04 2.04 -13.85
N ILE A 22 6.79 1.66 -13.61
CA ILE A 22 5.82 1.50 -14.68
C ILE A 22 5.28 2.90 -14.94
N ASP A 23 5.82 3.55 -15.97
CA ASP A 23 5.42 4.88 -16.42
C ASP A 23 4.07 4.79 -17.17
N THR A 24 2.99 4.52 -16.42
CA THR A 24 1.63 4.63 -16.98
C THR A 24 1.27 6.12 -17.05
N GLY A 25 1.47 6.71 -18.22
CA GLY A 25 1.20 8.13 -18.51
C GLY A 25 -0.28 8.52 -18.44
N TYR A 26 -0.87 8.50 -17.24
CA TYR A 26 -2.14 9.16 -16.96
C TYR A 26 -1.90 10.62 -16.57
N ARG A 27 -2.12 11.46 -17.58
CA ARG A 27 -2.07 12.93 -17.56
C ARG A 27 -2.88 13.53 -16.41
N SER A 28 -2.41 14.66 -15.89
CA SER A 28 -2.93 15.34 -14.70
C SER A 28 -4.45 15.53 -14.67
N TYR A 29 -5.02 15.27 -13.49
CA TYR A 29 -6.14 16.05 -12.94
C TYR A 29 -5.60 16.72 -11.67
N ASP A 30 -6.00 17.97 -11.44
CA ASP A 30 -5.43 18.89 -10.47
C ASP A 30 -5.33 18.31 -9.05
N LEU A 31 -4.10 18.01 -8.60
CA LEU A 31 -3.80 17.44 -7.27
C LEU A 31 -2.87 18.35 -6.44
N ASP A 32 -2.57 19.56 -6.92
CA ASP A 32 -1.50 20.46 -6.44
C ASP A 32 -1.69 21.08 -5.03
N ARG A 33 -2.58 20.53 -4.19
CA ARG A 33 -2.67 20.83 -2.75
C ARG A 33 -3.01 19.62 -1.87
N GLN A 34 -2.64 18.40 -2.29
CA GLN A 34 -2.45 17.33 -1.31
C GLN A 34 -1.03 17.40 -0.75
N ASP A 35 -0.94 17.91 0.47
CA ASP A 35 0.30 17.92 1.24
C ASP A 35 0.69 16.46 1.56
N PRO A 36 1.72 15.87 0.92
CA PRO A 36 2.03 14.45 1.07
C PRO A 36 2.41 14.11 2.53
N ASP A 37 2.91 15.10 3.27
CA ASP A 37 3.30 14.95 4.67
C ASP A 37 2.10 14.78 5.61
N ARG A 38 0.90 15.25 5.24
CA ARG A 38 -0.32 14.98 6.03
C ARG A 38 -0.73 13.51 6.01
N ILE A 39 -0.57 12.81 4.89
CA ILE A 39 -0.86 11.36 4.83
C ILE A 39 0.21 10.58 5.61
N ASN A 40 1.46 11.06 5.64
CA ASN A 40 2.53 10.47 6.44
C ASN A 40 2.32 10.60 7.97
N GLN A 41 1.50 11.55 8.44
CA GLN A 41 1.13 11.65 9.86
C GLN A 41 0.24 10.48 10.31
N PHE A 42 -0.62 9.96 9.43
CA PHE A 42 -1.55 8.86 9.72
C PHE A 42 -1.00 7.53 9.21
N ARG A 43 -0.03 6.98 9.96
CA ARG A 43 0.72 5.77 9.62
C ARG A 43 -0.17 4.56 9.35
N ASN A 44 -1.28 4.42 10.06
CA ASN A 44 -2.17 3.27 9.94
C ASN A 44 -3.06 3.37 8.70
N LEU A 45 -3.59 4.55 8.41
CA LEU A 45 -4.33 4.85 7.19
C LEU A 45 -3.45 4.80 5.94
N HIS A 46 -2.22 5.33 6.01
CA HIS A 46 -1.23 5.19 4.94
C HIS A 46 -0.90 3.71 4.64
N TRP A 47 -0.79 2.88 5.69
CA TRP A 47 -0.66 1.43 5.51
C TRP A 47 -1.88 0.82 4.80
N LEU A 48 -3.11 1.21 5.19
CA LEU A 48 -4.33 0.72 4.55
C LEU A 48 -4.39 1.11 3.06
N CYS A 49 -4.05 2.35 2.70
CA CYS A 49 -3.93 2.81 1.31
C CYS A 49 -2.98 1.91 0.50
N THR A 50 -1.77 1.70 1.04
CA THR A 50 -0.71 0.92 0.39
C THR A 50 -1.14 -0.55 0.20
N GLU A 51 -1.79 -1.14 1.20
CA GLU A 51 -2.24 -2.53 1.16
C GLU A 51 -3.46 -2.71 0.22
N MET A 52 -4.40 -1.76 0.20
CA MET A 52 -5.51 -1.77 -0.77
C MET A 52 -5.02 -1.71 -2.21
N GLU A 53 -4.03 -0.87 -2.51
CA GLU A 53 -3.41 -0.81 -3.85
C GLU A 53 -2.71 -2.10 -4.23
N ARG A 54 -2.02 -2.75 -3.28
CA ARG A 54 -1.37 -4.06 -3.47
C ARG A 54 -2.39 -5.17 -3.78
N LEU A 55 -3.63 -5.03 -3.33
CA LEU A 55 -4.74 -5.96 -3.59
C LEU A 55 -5.57 -5.57 -4.83
N SER A 56 -5.45 -4.34 -5.33
CA SER A 56 -6.21 -3.84 -6.48
C SER A 56 -5.85 -4.58 -7.77
N ASP A 57 -6.87 -4.99 -8.52
CA ASP A 57 -6.71 -5.63 -9.84
C ASP A 57 -7.44 -4.82 -10.92
N ASP A 58 -8.69 -4.44 -10.64
CA ASP A 58 -9.59 -3.83 -11.60
C ASP A 58 -9.63 -2.28 -11.50
N VAL A 59 -10.42 -1.67 -12.38
CA VAL A 59 -10.56 -0.19 -12.46
C VAL A 59 -11.32 0.36 -11.25
N ILE A 60 -12.25 -0.40 -10.68
CA ILE A 60 -13.09 -0.01 -9.55
C ILE A 60 -12.23 0.03 -8.28
N ASP A 61 -11.40 -0.99 -8.06
CA ASP A 61 -10.43 -1.04 -6.96
C ASP A 61 -9.52 0.19 -6.95
N ARG A 62 -8.96 0.54 -8.12
CA ARG A 62 -8.04 1.69 -8.28
C ARG A 62 -8.73 3.02 -8.01
N GLU A 63 -9.97 3.17 -8.45
CA GLU A 63 -10.80 4.35 -8.16
C GLU A 63 -11.12 4.47 -6.66
N ILE A 64 -11.41 3.35 -5.99
CA ILE A 64 -11.63 3.33 -4.54
C ILE A 64 -10.33 3.64 -3.77
N CYS A 65 -9.17 3.15 -4.22
CA CYS A 65 -7.87 3.51 -3.64
C CYS A 65 -7.57 5.00 -3.79
N LYS A 66 -7.83 5.60 -4.96
CA LYS A 66 -7.72 7.06 -5.17
C LYS A 66 -8.62 7.84 -4.21
N ARG A 67 -9.88 7.43 -4.06
CA ARG A 67 -10.82 8.06 -3.12
C ARG A 67 -10.37 7.93 -1.67
N LEU A 68 -9.81 6.78 -1.28
CA LEU A 68 -9.23 6.61 0.06
C LEU A 68 -8.05 7.55 0.29
N ARG A 69 -7.12 7.70 -0.66
CA ARG A 69 -6.02 8.68 -0.53
C ARG A 69 -6.54 10.12 -0.41
N GLN A 70 -7.54 10.48 -1.23
CA GLN A 70 -8.17 11.81 -1.17
C GLN A 70 -8.89 12.06 0.17
N PHE A 71 -9.48 11.01 0.74
CA PHE A 71 -10.10 11.06 2.07
C PHE A 71 -9.05 11.16 3.18
N ALA A 72 -7.97 10.37 3.10
CA ALA A 72 -6.86 10.38 4.04
C ALA A 72 -6.17 11.74 4.16
N GLY A 73 -6.01 12.48 3.05
CA GLY A 73 -5.49 13.84 3.07
C GLY A 73 -6.44 14.91 3.64
N ARG A 74 -7.67 14.55 4.02
CA ARG A 74 -8.73 15.46 4.48
C ARG A 74 -9.24 15.19 5.91
N ILE A 75 -8.99 14.02 6.47
CA ILE A 75 -9.41 13.70 7.84
C ILE A 75 -8.34 14.06 8.88
N GLU A 76 -8.77 14.13 10.14
CA GLU A 76 -7.94 14.53 11.28
C GLU A 76 -7.74 13.39 12.30
N TYR A 77 -8.08 12.15 11.90
CA TYR A 77 -7.97 10.95 12.73
C TYR A 77 -7.36 9.78 11.95
N ASP A 78 -6.60 8.92 12.63
CA ASP A 78 -6.05 7.68 12.04
C ASP A 78 -7.00 6.48 12.26
N LEU A 79 -6.69 5.36 11.61
CA LEU A 79 -7.29 4.07 11.95
C LEU A 79 -6.71 3.57 13.29
N PRO A 80 -7.53 3.11 14.26
CA PRO A 80 -7.02 2.61 15.54
C PRO A 80 -6.03 1.44 15.37
N ASP A 81 -4.97 1.43 16.18
CA ASP A 81 -3.93 0.39 16.14
C ASP A 81 -4.50 -1.03 16.25
N GLU A 82 -5.56 -1.21 17.05
CA GLU A 82 -6.21 -2.51 17.22
C GLU A 82 -6.85 -3.01 15.92
N VAL A 83 -7.50 -2.12 15.16
CA VAL A 83 -8.08 -2.44 13.84
C VAL A 83 -6.96 -2.87 12.88
N VAL A 84 -5.86 -2.11 12.82
CA VAL A 84 -4.71 -2.47 11.97
C VAL A 84 -4.05 -3.78 12.41
N ARG A 85 -3.95 -4.04 13.71
CA ARG A 85 -3.38 -5.27 14.27
C ARG A 85 -4.20 -6.49 13.85
N GLN A 86 -5.54 -6.42 13.97
CA GLN A 86 -6.44 -7.49 13.56
C GLN A 86 -6.42 -7.70 12.03
N LEU A 87 -6.43 -6.61 11.24
CA LEU A 87 -6.31 -6.66 9.77
C LEU A 87 -4.99 -7.30 9.32
N ARG A 88 -3.84 -6.88 9.89
CA ARG A 88 -2.52 -7.46 9.59
C ARG A 88 -2.42 -8.92 10.02
N GLY A 89 -3.05 -9.29 11.13
CA GLY A 89 -3.19 -10.67 11.59
C GLY A 89 -4.05 -11.56 10.69
N ARG A 90 -4.69 -10.99 9.64
CA ARG A 90 -5.68 -11.66 8.77
C ARG A 90 -6.85 -12.28 9.53
N SER A 91 -7.16 -11.74 10.72
CA SER A 91 -8.30 -12.18 11.51
C SER A 91 -9.59 -11.89 10.76
N GLN A 92 -10.41 -12.91 10.51
CA GLN A 92 -11.66 -12.76 9.74
C GLN A 92 -12.74 -11.94 10.45
N SER A 93 -12.57 -11.72 11.76
CA SER A 93 -13.45 -10.97 12.64
C SER A 93 -12.73 -9.72 13.17
N VAL A 94 -12.76 -8.63 12.40
CA VAL A 94 -12.43 -7.29 12.90
C VAL A 94 -13.72 -6.64 13.39
N SER A 95 -13.72 -6.06 14.59
CA SER A 95 -14.90 -5.40 15.14
C SER A 95 -15.22 -4.13 14.35
N GLU A 96 -16.30 -4.15 13.56
CA GLU A 96 -16.75 -2.99 12.76
C GLU A 96 -17.04 -1.75 13.64
N GLU A 97 -17.43 -1.95 14.90
CA GLU A 97 -17.65 -0.91 15.91
C GLU A 97 -16.41 -0.03 16.21
N LEU A 98 -15.20 -0.56 16.00
CA LEU A 98 -13.94 0.18 16.22
C LEU A 98 -13.50 0.98 14.99
N ILE A 99 -14.21 0.86 13.87
CA ILE A 99 -13.84 1.49 12.60
C ILE A 99 -14.66 2.78 12.46
N PRO A 100 -14.02 3.95 12.27
CA PRO A 100 -14.75 5.19 12.01
C PRO A 100 -15.73 5.02 10.85
N GLU A 101 -16.97 5.48 11.01
CA GLU A 101 -18.06 5.23 10.06
C GLU A 101 -17.71 5.64 8.63
N ALA A 102 -17.03 6.78 8.45
CA ALA A 102 -16.61 7.25 7.14
C ALA A 102 -15.47 6.42 6.50
N LEU A 103 -14.77 5.59 7.28
CA LEU A 103 -13.79 4.59 6.79
C LEU A 103 -14.42 3.22 6.49
N MET A 104 -15.63 2.97 6.98
CA MET A 104 -16.39 1.73 6.74
C MET A 104 -16.51 1.31 5.26
N PRO A 105 -16.83 2.18 4.27
CA PRO A 105 -16.90 1.77 2.87
C PRO A 105 -15.56 1.28 2.33
N PHE A 106 -14.45 1.90 2.73
CA PHE A 106 -13.10 1.49 2.32
C PHE A 106 -12.68 0.17 2.97
N TYR A 107 -12.98 -0.02 4.26
CA TYR A 107 -12.77 -1.28 4.97
C TYR A 107 -13.58 -2.45 4.37
N ARG A 108 -14.83 -2.22 3.97
CA ARG A 108 -15.66 -3.23 3.30
C ARG A 108 -15.10 -3.60 1.93
N HIS A 109 -14.62 -2.62 1.15
CA HIS A 109 -13.97 -2.89 -0.13
C HIS A 109 -12.61 -3.60 0.04
N TYR A 110 -11.82 -3.23 1.05
CA TYR A 110 -10.59 -3.95 1.41
C TYR A 110 -10.88 -5.43 1.68
N ASN A 111 -11.90 -5.75 2.48
CA ASN A 111 -12.30 -7.13 2.75
C ASN A 111 -12.75 -7.89 1.50
N PHE A 112 -13.47 -7.21 0.60
CA PHE A 112 -13.84 -7.77 -0.70
C PHE A 112 -12.61 -8.14 -1.53
N MET A 113 -11.66 -7.22 -1.70
CA MET A 113 -10.40 -7.46 -2.44
C MET A 113 -9.56 -8.57 -1.79
N LEU A 114 -9.44 -8.57 -0.46
CA LEU A 114 -8.71 -9.60 0.29
C LEU A 114 -9.33 -10.99 0.10
N ARG A 115 -10.67 -11.11 0.19
CA ARG A 115 -11.39 -12.36 -0.08
C ARG A 115 -11.23 -12.81 -1.54
N ARG A 116 -11.25 -11.88 -2.51
CA ARG A 116 -11.01 -12.17 -3.94
C ARG A 116 -9.60 -12.73 -4.17
N LYS A 117 -8.57 -12.09 -3.61
CA LYS A 117 -7.17 -12.58 -3.68
C LYS A 117 -6.98 -13.93 -3.01
N ASN A 118 -7.59 -14.15 -1.83
CA ASN A 118 -7.47 -15.44 -1.13
C ASN A 118 -8.15 -16.59 -1.90
N ARG A 119 -9.27 -16.34 -2.60
CA ARG A 119 -9.89 -17.33 -3.51
C ARG A 119 -9.00 -17.66 -4.70
N ALA A 120 -8.36 -16.66 -5.31
CA ALA A 120 -7.46 -16.86 -6.44
C ALA A 120 -6.16 -17.64 -6.09
N LEU A 121 -5.87 -17.84 -4.81
CA LEU A 121 -4.71 -18.59 -4.32
C LEU A 121 -5.00 -20.05 -3.96
N GLN A 122 -6.26 -20.51 -4.06
CA GLN A 122 -6.60 -21.92 -3.95
C GLN A 122 -6.74 -22.52 -5.36
N PRO A 123 -5.74 -23.26 -5.88
CA PRO A 123 -5.96 -24.10 -7.05
C PRO A 123 -6.97 -25.21 -6.68
N ALA A 124 -7.82 -25.55 -7.63
CA ALA A 124 -8.77 -26.67 -7.55
C ALA A 124 -8.06 -28.03 -7.70
#